data_AF-A0A3M7CQT7-F1
#
_entry.id   AF-A0A3M7CQT7-F1
#
_cell.length_a   1.000
_cell.length_b   1.000
_cell.length_c   1.000
_cell.angle_alpha   90.00
_cell.angle_beta   90.00
_cell.angle_gamma   90.00
#
_symmetry.space_group_name_H-M   'P 1'
#
loop_
_entity.id
_entity.type
_entity.pdbx_description
1 polymer ?
#
loop_
_entity_poly.entity_id
_entity_poly.type
_entity_poly.pdbx_seq_one_letter_code
_entity_poly.pdbx_strand_id
1 'polypeptide(L)'
;MPDRSRPIKTALVHRQVTRATTDKVLSLCRQHGVKLTGLLIVLTSRALAYALQARNERFTSFKAETALDLRKCIPEAKASVGNMASAVEDTILVDEDGQIGKLTNGEWETAKNITVHLQQASSTLSDQPVGLLKYLSDFKGWTLKKAAQQPDCSFSVSNVGVFEDGEPQDSAAVRFRDIAFSQSADGTGAPFNLNLASTKSDGTLNMVMTWWPGMLGVENEGRFMDDVSDRIVEELKAM
;
A
#
# COMPACT_ATOMS: atom_id res chain seq x y z
N MET A 1 -19.06 13.85 -18.51
CA MET A 1 -18.97 13.58 -17.06
C MET A 1 -19.75 12.31 -16.78
N PRO A 2 -19.23 11.38 -15.97
CA PRO A 2 -20.01 10.22 -15.54
C PRO A 2 -21.30 10.67 -14.84
N ASP A 3 -22.36 9.88 -15.02
CA ASP A 3 -23.67 10.09 -14.43
C ASP A 3 -23.56 10.24 -12.90
N ARG A 4 -23.86 11.45 -12.39
CA ARG A 4 -23.77 11.80 -10.96
C ARG A 4 -24.83 11.08 -10.10
N SER A 5 -25.76 10.34 -10.70
CA SER A 5 -26.81 9.63 -9.97
C SER A 5 -26.36 8.29 -9.39
N ARG A 6 -25.18 7.78 -9.75
CA ARG A 6 -24.66 6.49 -9.28
C ARG A 6 -23.38 6.65 -8.47
N PRO A 7 -23.24 5.96 -7.33
CA PRO A 7 -22.01 5.97 -6.56
C PRO A 7 -20.85 5.43 -7.40
N ILE A 8 -19.67 6.01 -7.22
CA ILE A 8 -18.45 5.52 -7.85
C ILE A 8 -18.22 4.08 -7.39
N LYS A 9 -18.03 3.17 -8.34
CA LYS A 9 -17.75 1.78 -8.04
C LYS A 9 -16.28 1.63 -7.66
N THR A 10 -16.03 0.88 -6.60
CA THR A 10 -14.69 0.39 -6.24
C THR A 10 -14.67 -1.10 -6.47
N ALA A 11 -13.69 -1.57 -7.23
CA ALA A 11 -13.40 -2.99 -7.32
C ALA A 11 -12.33 -3.32 -6.28
N LEU A 12 -12.37 -4.55 -5.76
CA LEU A 12 -11.43 -5.00 -4.73
C LEU A 12 -11.10 -6.47 -4.90
N VAL A 13 -9.89 -6.80 -4.45
CA VAL A 13 -9.42 -8.17 -4.24
C VAL A 13 -8.86 -8.25 -2.83
N HIS A 14 -9.22 -9.30 -2.10
CA HIS A 14 -8.77 -9.54 -0.72
C HIS A 14 -7.93 -10.82 -0.67
N ARG A 15 -6.79 -10.74 0.00
CA ARG A 15 -5.90 -11.85 0.30
C ARG A 15 -5.54 -11.86 1.78
N GLN A 16 -5.32 -13.06 2.30
CA GLN A 16 -4.90 -13.29 3.67
C GLN A 16 -3.58 -14.06 3.69
N VAL A 17 -2.66 -13.60 4.51
CA VAL A 17 -1.38 -14.26 4.77
C VAL A 17 -1.35 -14.68 6.23
N THR A 18 -1.22 -15.99 6.46
CA THR A 18 -1.30 -16.58 7.81
C THR A 18 -0.25 -16.01 8.74
N ARG A 19 -0.52 -16.01 10.06
CA ARG A 19 0.47 -15.65 11.08
C ARG A 19 1.81 -16.36 10.90
N ALA A 20 1.81 -17.66 10.63
CA ALA A 20 3.04 -18.43 10.50
C ALA A 20 3.94 -17.90 9.36
N THR A 21 3.34 -17.56 8.22
CA THR A 21 4.05 -16.92 7.10
C THR A 21 4.50 -15.52 7.47
N THR A 22 3.61 -14.71 8.06
CA THR A 22 3.91 -13.34 8.47
C THR A 22 5.08 -13.28 9.46
N ASP A 23 5.09 -14.14 10.48
CA ASP A 23 6.15 -14.21 11.50
C ASP A 23 7.50 -14.60 10.88
N LYS A 24 7.50 -15.56 9.94
CA LYS A 24 8.69 -15.96 9.19
C LYS A 24 9.25 -14.78 8.37
N VAL A 25 8.39 -14.10 7.61
CA VAL A 25 8.77 -12.93 6.80
C VAL A 25 9.27 -11.79 7.70
N LEU A 26 8.60 -11.51 8.81
CA LEU A 26 9.04 -10.48 9.76
C LEU A 26 10.41 -10.80 10.37
N SER A 27 10.70 -12.08 10.66
CA SER A 27 12.02 -12.52 11.10
C SER A 27 13.07 -12.26 10.02
N LEU A 28 12.78 -12.60 8.77
CA LEU A 28 13.67 -12.35 7.64
C LEU A 28 13.91 -10.84 7.42
N CYS A 29 12.85 -10.03 7.44
CA CYS A 29 12.95 -8.57 7.38
C CYS A 29 13.92 -8.02 8.45
N ARG A 30 13.87 -8.53 9.69
CA ARG A 30 14.78 -8.10 10.76
C ARG A 30 16.25 -8.44 10.44
N GLN A 31 16.52 -9.60 9.86
CA GLN A 31 17.87 -10.02 9.46
C GLN A 31 18.47 -9.08 8.39
N HIS A 32 17.61 -8.54 7.51
CA HIS A 32 18.02 -7.61 6.45
C HIS A 32 17.87 -6.13 6.81
N GLY A 33 17.40 -5.79 8.03
CA GLY A 33 17.17 -4.40 8.43
C GLY A 33 16.01 -3.72 7.69
N VAL A 34 15.04 -4.50 7.21
CA VAL A 34 13.88 -4.07 6.42
C VAL A 34 12.61 -4.07 7.28
N LYS A 35 11.62 -3.23 6.93
CA LYS A 35 10.26 -3.31 7.47
C LYS A 35 9.32 -3.94 6.44
N LEU A 36 8.24 -4.56 6.92
CA LEU A 36 7.27 -5.24 6.08
C LEU A 36 6.72 -4.35 4.94
N THR A 37 6.43 -3.08 5.21
CA THR A 37 5.97 -2.13 4.18
C THR A 37 6.98 -1.98 3.04
N GLY A 38 8.26 -1.77 3.36
CA GLY A 38 9.33 -1.65 2.35
C GLY A 38 9.50 -2.91 1.52
N LEU A 39 9.39 -4.08 2.15
CA LEU A 39 9.38 -5.37 1.45
C LEU A 39 8.18 -5.51 0.51
N LEU A 40 6.97 -5.21 1.00
CA LEU A 40 5.74 -5.36 0.21
C LEU A 40 5.69 -4.41 -0.99
N ILE A 41 6.30 -3.22 -0.89
CA ILE A 41 6.46 -2.31 -2.03
C ILE A 41 7.30 -3.00 -3.12
N VAL A 42 8.44 -3.59 -2.77
CA VAL A 42 9.29 -4.34 -3.73
C VAL A 42 8.56 -5.56 -4.30
N LEU A 43 7.88 -6.34 -3.46
CA LEU A 43 7.11 -7.51 -3.91
C LEU A 43 5.95 -7.13 -4.83
N THR A 44 5.28 -6.02 -4.57
CA THR A 44 4.21 -5.51 -5.43
C THR A 44 4.76 -5.11 -6.80
N SER A 45 5.91 -4.44 -6.85
CA SER A 45 6.59 -4.13 -8.11
C SER A 45 6.99 -5.40 -8.89
N ARG A 46 7.48 -6.44 -8.21
CA ARG A 46 7.79 -7.73 -8.85
C ARG A 46 6.54 -8.41 -9.39
N ALA A 47 5.46 -8.40 -8.62
CA ALA A 47 4.18 -8.97 -9.04
C ALA A 47 3.58 -8.25 -10.24
N LEU A 48 3.71 -6.91 -10.29
CA LEU A 48 3.32 -6.12 -11.46
C LEU A 48 4.15 -6.46 -12.68
N ALA A 49 5.48 -6.51 -12.56
CA ALA A 49 6.36 -6.90 -13.66
C ALA A 49 5.98 -8.27 -14.24
N TYR A 50 5.76 -9.26 -13.36
CA TYR A 50 5.32 -10.60 -13.74
C TYR A 50 3.97 -10.59 -14.46
N ALA A 51 2.95 -9.93 -13.91
CA ALA A 51 1.60 -9.90 -14.47
C ALA A 51 1.54 -9.14 -15.80
N LEU A 52 2.34 -8.09 -15.97
CA LEU A 52 2.46 -7.34 -17.23
C LEU A 52 3.23 -8.14 -18.28
N GLN A 53 4.30 -8.84 -17.89
CA GLN A 53 5.07 -9.69 -18.81
C GLN A 53 4.20 -10.81 -19.40
N ALA A 54 3.31 -11.40 -18.59
CA ALA A 54 2.31 -12.38 -19.07
C ALA A 54 1.37 -11.82 -20.16
N ARG A 55 1.31 -10.50 -20.29
CA ARG A 55 0.53 -9.74 -21.30
C ARG A 55 1.40 -9.19 -22.43
N ASN A 56 2.66 -9.62 -22.52
CA ASN A 56 3.67 -9.12 -23.46
C ASN A 56 4.09 -7.67 -23.24
N GLU A 57 3.89 -7.14 -22.03
CA GLU A 57 4.35 -5.81 -21.63
C GLU A 57 5.52 -5.94 -20.66
N ARG A 58 6.68 -5.34 -20.98
CA ARG A 58 7.89 -5.47 -20.17
C ARG A 58 8.21 -4.16 -19.46
N PHE A 59 8.14 -4.19 -18.14
CA PHE A 59 8.47 -3.06 -17.27
C PHE A 59 9.28 -3.55 -16.06
N THR A 60 10.34 -2.83 -15.74
CA THR A 60 11.25 -3.13 -14.63
C THR A 60 11.37 -1.98 -13.62
N SER A 61 10.68 -0.87 -13.88
CA SER A 61 10.68 0.33 -13.04
C SER A 61 9.25 0.69 -12.70
N PHE A 62 8.98 0.81 -11.40
CA PHE A 62 7.65 1.13 -10.87
C PHE A 62 7.80 2.25 -9.86
N LYS A 63 6.80 3.13 -9.78
CA LYS A 63 6.77 4.21 -8.79
C LYS A 63 5.67 3.91 -7.78
N ALA A 64 6.03 3.84 -6.50
CA ALA A 64 5.08 3.56 -5.42
C ALA A 64 4.87 4.82 -4.59
N GLU A 65 3.62 5.21 -4.38
CA GLU A 65 3.26 6.18 -3.35
C GLU A 65 3.03 5.45 -2.02
N THR A 66 3.50 5.99 -0.90
CA THR A 66 3.26 5.41 0.43
C THR A 66 2.69 6.46 1.37
N ALA A 67 1.53 6.15 1.95
CA ALA A 67 0.87 7.00 2.93
C ALA A 67 1.67 7.04 4.26
N LEU A 68 1.80 8.24 4.83
CA LEU A 68 2.49 8.51 6.09
C LEU A 68 1.53 9.09 7.12
N ASP A 69 1.61 8.63 8.36
CA ASP A 69 0.94 9.27 9.50
C ASP A 69 1.89 10.25 10.20
N LEU A 70 1.57 11.55 10.14
CA LEU A 70 2.34 12.61 10.77
C LEU A 70 1.94 12.88 12.22
N ARG A 71 0.98 12.14 12.80
CA ARG A 71 0.54 12.34 14.19
C ARG A 71 1.68 12.34 15.19
N LYS A 72 2.71 11.52 14.99
CA LYS A 72 3.87 11.47 15.90
C LYS A 72 4.70 12.77 15.91
N CYS A 73 4.55 13.61 14.89
CA CYS A 73 5.23 14.90 14.76
C CYS A 73 4.36 16.08 15.21
N ILE A 74 3.08 15.85 15.52
CA ILE A 74 2.12 16.89 15.90
C ILE A 74 1.57 16.54 17.29
N PRO A 75 2.12 17.12 18.38
CA PRO A 75 1.76 16.76 19.75
C PRO A 75 0.25 16.78 20.03
N GLU A 76 -0.47 17.74 19.46
CA GLU A 76 -1.92 17.94 19.62
C GLU A 76 -2.74 16.90 18.84
N ALA A 77 -2.14 16.22 17.85
CA ALA A 77 -2.86 15.34 16.95
C ALA A 77 -3.18 13.96 17.55
N LYS A 78 -2.49 13.55 18.61
CA LYS A 78 -2.50 12.17 19.13
C LYS A 78 -3.89 11.63 19.47
N ALA A 79 -4.78 12.49 19.98
CA ALA A 79 -6.15 12.13 20.33
C ALA A 79 -7.21 12.91 19.51
N SER A 80 -6.77 13.62 18.48
CA SER A 80 -7.67 14.49 17.70
C SER A 80 -8.26 13.75 16.49
N VAL A 81 -9.51 14.09 16.16
CA VAL A 81 -10.13 13.68 14.90
C VAL A 81 -9.69 14.65 13.82
N GLY A 82 -8.94 14.18 12.84
CA GLY A 82 -8.46 15.00 11.73
C GLY A 82 -7.62 14.21 10.73
N ASN A 83 -7.27 14.90 9.64
CA ASN A 83 -6.36 14.36 8.62
C ASN A 83 -4.94 14.87 8.89
N MET A 84 -4.05 13.96 9.26
CA MET A 84 -2.61 14.21 9.46
C MET A 84 -1.79 13.30 8.55
N ALA A 85 -2.36 12.93 7.41
CA ALA A 85 -1.68 12.12 6.42
C ALA A 85 -0.82 12.99 5.49
N SER A 86 0.29 12.41 5.07
CA SER A 86 1.09 12.86 3.93
C SER A 86 1.44 11.63 3.09
N ALA A 87 2.20 11.82 2.02
CA ALA A 87 2.70 10.72 1.22
C ALA A 87 4.12 11.02 0.74
N VAL A 88 4.88 9.96 0.50
CA VAL A 88 6.15 10.01 -0.23
C VAL A 88 6.13 9.00 -1.36
N GLU A 89 6.99 9.22 -2.34
CA GLU A 89 7.10 8.35 -3.50
C GLU A 89 8.49 7.76 -3.59
N ASP A 90 8.56 6.48 -3.95
CA ASP A 90 9.80 5.75 -4.19
C ASP A 90 9.76 5.11 -5.59
N THR A 91 10.89 5.10 -6.28
CA THR A 91 11.05 4.35 -7.54
C THR A 91 11.75 3.03 -7.26
N ILE A 92 11.15 1.94 -7.71
CA ILE A 92 11.57 0.57 -7.48
C ILE A 92 12.00 -0.04 -8.80
N LEU A 93 13.24 -0.51 -8.83
CA LEU A 93 13.76 -1.36 -9.90
C LEU A 93 13.62 -2.82 -9.48
N VAL A 94 13.10 -3.65 -10.38
CA VAL A 94 12.95 -5.10 -10.18
C VAL A 94 13.74 -5.87 -11.23
N ASP A 95 14.22 -7.04 -10.83
CA ASP A 95 14.94 -7.95 -11.72
C ASP A 95 13.94 -8.74 -12.60
N GLU A 96 14.18 -8.78 -13.91
CA GLU A 96 13.33 -9.51 -14.87
C GLU A 96 13.34 -11.03 -14.62
N ASP A 97 14.47 -11.55 -14.14
CA ASP A 97 14.68 -12.98 -13.94
C ASP A 97 14.51 -13.41 -12.46
N GLY A 98 13.78 -12.60 -11.69
CA GLY A 98 13.55 -12.80 -10.26
C GLY A 98 12.90 -14.17 -9.94
N GLN A 99 13.61 -15.00 -9.15
CA GLN A 99 13.06 -16.25 -8.64
C GLN A 99 12.08 -15.99 -7.49
N ILE A 100 10.96 -16.70 -7.48
CA ILE A 100 9.95 -16.59 -6.43
C ILE A 100 10.54 -16.94 -5.06
N GLY A 101 10.23 -16.14 -4.04
CA GLY A 101 10.72 -16.28 -2.68
C GLY A 101 12.20 -15.88 -2.49
N LYS A 102 12.89 -15.46 -3.55
CA LYS A 102 14.32 -15.13 -3.51
C LYS A 102 14.58 -13.75 -4.10
N LEU A 103 14.69 -12.77 -3.22
CA LEU A 103 15.11 -11.43 -3.59
C LEU A 103 16.62 -11.40 -3.81
N THR A 104 17.02 -10.64 -4.83
CA THR A 104 18.43 -10.30 -5.06
C THR A 104 18.93 -9.37 -3.95
N ASN A 105 20.26 -9.23 -3.83
CA ASN A 105 20.85 -8.27 -2.90
C ASN A 105 20.41 -6.83 -3.23
N GLY A 106 20.21 -6.50 -4.52
CA GLY A 106 19.71 -5.20 -4.94
C GLY A 106 18.28 -4.94 -4.48
N GLU A 107 17.39 -5.93 -4.60
CA GLU A 107 16.00 -5.81 -4.13
C GLU A 107 15.90 -5.67 -2.61
N TRP A 108 16.73 -6.42 -1.86
CA TRP A 108 16.82 -6.24 -0.41
C TRP A 108 17.32 -4.85 -0.03
N GLU A 109 18.33 -4.33 -0.72
CA GLU A 109 18.82 -2.97 -0.47
C GLU A 109 17.78 -1.91 -0.84
N THR A 110 17.03 -2.10 -1.92
CA THR A 110 15.89 -1.22 -2.26
C THR A 110 14.82 -1.23 -1.16
N ALA A 111 14.42 -2.41 -0.66
CA ALA A 111 13.44 -2.51 0.44
C ALA A 111 13.93 -1.83 1.74
N LYS A 112 15.25 -1.88 1.98
CA LYS A 112 15.90 -1.22 3.12
C LYS A 112 15.96 0.30 2.93
N ASN A 113 16.29 0.79 1.73
CA ASN A 113 16.29 2.21 1.42
C ASN A 113 14.90 2.82 1.58
N ILE A 114 13.86 2.15 1.05
CA ILE A 114 12.46 2.55 1.26
C ILE A 114 12.14 2.59 2.76
N THR A 115 12.53 1.54 3.51
CA THR A 115 12.32 1.50 4.97
C THR A 115 12.93 2.73 5.67
N VAL A 116 14.16 3.09 5.33
CA VAL A 116 14.86 4.26 5.89
C VAL A 116 14.16 5.56 5.48
N HIS A 117 13.81 5.70 4.21
CA HIS A 117 13.13 6.87 3.67
C HIS A 117 11.78 7.10 4.37
N LEU A 118 10.93 6.08 4.48
CA LEU A 118 9.65 6.15 5.19
C LEU A 118 9.83 6.52 6.67
N GLN A 119 10.85 5.97 7.33
CA GLN A 119 11.15 6.31 8.72
C GLN A 119 11.57 7.77 8.89
N GLN A 120 12.42 8.28 8.00
CA GLN A 120 12.87 9.68 7.99
C GLN A 120 11.70 10.61 7.68
N ALA A 121 11.00 10.39 6.57
CA ALA A 121 9.90 11.23 6.13
C ALA A 121 8.76 11.29 7.15
N SER A 122 8.40 10.17 7.78
CA SER A 122 7.37 10.18 8.82
C SER A 122 7.80 10.89 10.11
N SER A 123 9.11 11.11 10.34
CA SER A 123 9.65 11.68 11.60
C SER A 123 9.79 13.20 11.61
N THR A 124 9.41 13.88 10.53
CA THR A 124 9.54 15.33 10.40
C THR A 124 8.30 15.97 9.77
N LEU A 125 8.05 17.24 10.07
CA LEU A 125 7.06 18.07 9.36
C LEU A 125 7.66 18.84 8.18
N SER A 126 8.99 18.83 8.04
CA SER A 126 9.67 19.44 6.90
C SER A 126 9.45 18.64 5.62
N ASP A 127 9.39 19.34 4.50
CA ASP A 127 9.35 18.77 3.14
C ASP A 127 8.19 17.77 2.91
N GLN A 128 7.05 18.01 3.59
CA GLN A 128 5.83 17.24 3.41
C GLN A 128 5.01 17.75 2.22
N PRO A 129 4.71 16.93 1.19
CA PRO A 129 3.93 17.38 0.03
C PRO A 129 2.56 17.96 0.40
N VAL A 130 1.91 17.45 1.46
CA VAL A 130 0.63 17.98 1.95
C VAL A 130 0.70 19.46 2.34
N GLY A 131 1.87 19.96 2.76
CA GLY A 131 2.09 21.37 3.08
C GLY A 131 1.94 22.30 1.87
N LEU A 132 2.13 21.77 0.66
CA LEU A 132 1.96 22.54 -0.58
C LEU A 132 0.50 22.93 -0.84
N LEU A 133 -0.45 22.21 -0.25
CA LEU A 133 -1.88 22.52 -0.37
C LEU A 133 -2.21 23.93 0.15
N LYS A 134 -1.42 24.48 1.09
CA LYS A 134 -1.58 25.85 1.59
C LYS A 134 -1.49 26.91 0.48
N TYR A 135 -0.78 26.61 -0.60
CA TYR A 135 -0.58 27.55 -1.71
C TYR A 135 -1.65 27.44 -2.81
N LEU A 136 -2.61 26.52 -2.67
CA LEU A 136 -3.72 26.40 -3.61
C LEU A 136 -4.77 27.49 -3.35
N SER A 137 -5.06 28.29 -4.37
CA SER A 137 -6.13 29.29 -4.35
C SER A 137 -7.49 28.72 -4.77
N ASP A 138 -7.50 27.66 -5.58
CA ASP A 138 -8.71 26.95 -6.04
C ASP A 138 -8.55 25.44 -5.84
N PHE A 139 -8.96 24.96 -4.67
CA PHE A 139 -8.95 23.54 -4.32
C PHE A 139 -9.83 22.73 -5.26
N LYS A 140 -11.03 23.21 -5.59
CA LYS A 140 -11.98 22.46 -6.41
C LYS A 140 -11.44 22.28 -7.83
N GLY A 141 -10.97 23.34 -8.45
CA GLY A 141 -10.37 23.29 -9.79
C GLY A 141 -9.12 22.42 -9.82
N TRP A 142 -8.27 22.51 -8.80
CA TRP A 142 -7.09 21.64 -8.67
C TRP A 142 -7.48 20.16 -8.55
N THR A 143 -8.44 19.81 -7.69
CA THR A 143 -8.90 18.42 -7.52
C THR A 143 -9.55 17.88 -8.79
N LEU A 144 -10.41 18.67 -9.46
CA LEU A 144 -11.03 18.26 -10.72
C LEU A 144 -9.99 18.05 -11.83
N LYS A 145 -8.95 18.90 -11.87
CA LYS A 145 -7.84 18.74 -12.80
C LYS A 145 -7.05 17.46 -12.51
N LYS A 146 -6.71 17.20 -11.24
CA LYS A 146 -6.02 15.97 -10.83
C LYS A 146 -6.83 14.72 -11.18
N ALA A 147 -8.13 14.73 -10.93
CA ALA A 147 -9.02 13.61 -11.27
C ALA A 147 -9.17 13.34 -12.78
N ALA A 148 -8.75 14.28 -13.63
CA ALA A 148 -8.76 14.13 -15.08
C ALA A 148 -7.38 13.77 -15.65
N GLN A 149 -6.33 13.73 -14.82
CA GLN A 149 -4.97 13.40 -15.22
C GLN A 149 -4.70 11.91 -15.06
N GLN A 150 -3.74 11.40 -15.84
CA GLN A 150 -3.20 10.08 -15.58
C GLN A 150 -2.43 10.08 -14.25
N PRO A 151 -2.48 8.97 -13.49
CA PRO A 151 -1.67 8.82 -12.30
C PRO A 151 -0.17 8.96 -12.61
N ASP A 152 0.57 9.58 -11.70
CA ASP A 152 2.03 9.76 -11.76
C ASP A 152 2.81 8.63 -11.05
N CYS A 153 2.09 7.71 -10.40
CA CYS A 153 2.63 6.51 -9.79
C CYS A 153 1.96 5.23 -10.34
N SER A 154 2.59 4.09 -10.12
CA SER A 154 2.11 2.77 -10.54
C SER A 154 1.10 2.18 -9.55
N PHE A 155 1.31 2.41 -8.26
CA PHE A 155 0.43 1.96 -7.17
C PHE A 155 0.70 2.76 -5.90
N SER A 156 -0.22 2.69 -4.95
CA SER A 156 -0.02 3.23 -3.60
C SER A 156 -0.10 2.14 -2.54
N VAL A 157 0.54 2.38 -1.40
CA VAL A 157 0.51 1.49 -0.23
C VAL A 157 0.06 2.26 1.00
N SER A 158 -0.92 1.72 1.70
CA SER A 158 -1.40 2.23 2.99
C SER A 158 -1.43 1.11 4.01
N ASN A 159 -0.62 1.26 5.07
CA ASN A 159 -0.45 0.24 6.10
C ASN A 159 -0.87 0.80 7.46
N VAL A 160 -2.02 0.33 7.97
CA VAL A 160 -2.52 0.73 9.30
C VAL A 160 -1.90 -0.11 10.43
N GLY A 161 -1.05 -1.08 10.08
CA GLY A 161 -0.26 -1.86 11.03
C GLY A 161 -1.07 -2.91 11.75
N VAL A 162 -0.71 -3.12 13.02
CA VAL A 162 -1.33 -4.10 13.90
C VAL A 162 -2.32 -3.38 14.80
N PHE A 163 -3.59 -3.75 14.69
CA PHE A 163 -4.64 -3.30 15.60
C PHE A 163 -4.51 -4.02 16.95
N GLU A 164 -4.47 -3.25 18.03
CA GLU A 164 -4.44 -3.81 19.39
C GLU A 164 -5.85 -4.22 19.83
N ASP A 165 -6.11 -5.53 19.77
CA ASP A 165 -7.36 -6.18 20.13
C ASP A 165 -7.27 -6.82 21.53
N GLY A 166 -6.92 -5.99 22.53
CA GLY A 166 -6.71 -6.42 23.92
C GLY A 166 -7.85 -7.24 24.52
N GLU A 167 -7.55 -7.98 25.60
CA GLU A 167 -8.55 -8.80 26.28
C GLU A 167 -9.71 -7.93 26.78
N PRO A 168 -10.98 -8.35 26.58
CA PRO A 168 -12.15 -7.65 27.07
C PRO A 168 -12.02 -7.36 28.58
N GLN A 169 -11.92 -6.09 28.97
CA GLN A 169 -11.84 -5.71 30.39
C GLN A 169 -13.17 -5.85 31.13
N ASP A 170 -14.27 -6.03 30.40
CA ASP A 170 -15.61 -6.18 30.94
C ASP A 170 -16.39 -7.24 30.15
N SER A 171 -17.40 -7.83 30.77
CA SER A 171 -18.33 -8.80 30.19
C SER A 171 -19.06 -8.31 28.92
N ALA A 172 -19.10 -7.00 28.71
CA ALA A 172 -19.68 -6.36 27.52
C ALA A 172 -18.64 -6.02 26.42
N ALA A 173 -17.34 -6.24 26.65
CA ALA A 173 -16.31 -5.85 25.70
C ALA A 173 -16.22 -6.82 24.50
N VAL A 174 -16.06 -6.22 23.31
CA VAL A 174 -16.05 -6.93 22.03
C VAL A 174 -14.62 -7.33 21.69
N ARG A 175 -14.41 -8.62 21.37
CA ARG A 175 -13.15 -9.12 20.84
C ARG A 175 -13.12 -9.00 19.32
N PHE A 176 -12.17 -8.24 18.80
CA PHE A 176 -11.87 -8.24 17.37
C PHE A 176 -11.12 -9.52 17.03
N ARG A 177 -11.58 -10.24 15.99
CA ARG A 177 -10.92 -11.47 15.52
C ARG A 177 -10.07 -11.22 14.29
N ASP A 178 -10.58 -10.37 13.41
CA ASP A 178 -9.98 -10.07 12.12
C ASP A 178 -10.24 -8.61 11.79
N ILE A 179 -9.36 -8.03 10.96
CA ILE A 179 -9.49 -6.66 10.48
C ILE A 179 -9.02 -6.59 9.03
N ALA A 180 -9.90 -6.07 8.18
CA ALA A 180 -9.58 -5.66 6.83
C ALA A 180 -9.70 -4.15 6.71
N PHE A 181 -8.78 -3.54 5.98
CA PHE A 181 -8.76 -2.12 5.68
C PHE A 181 -8.83 -1.95 4.17
N SER A 182 -9.67 -1.03 3.69
CA SER A 182 -9.84 -0.76 2.26
C SER A 182 -10.07 0.74 2.04
N GLN A 183 -9.53 1.27 0.94
CA GLN A 183 -9.84 2.61 0.47
C GLN A 183 -10.93 2.56 -0.61
N SER A 184 -11.66 3.67 -0.78
CA SER A 184 -12.59 3.84 -1.90
C SER A 184 -11.84 4.01 -3.21
N ALA A 185 -12.58 4.16 -4.31
CA ALA A 185 -11.99 4.48 -5.61
C ALA A 185 -11.16 5.77 -5.50
N ASP A 186 -9.87 5.64 -5.76
CA ASP A 186 -8.89 6.70 -5.62
C ASP A 186 -8.77 7.49 -6.94
N GLY A 187 -9.81 8.26 -7.24
CA GLY A 187 -9.92 8.95 -8.53
C GLY A 187 -8.89 10.06 -8.76
N THR A 188 -8.08 10.42 -7.75
CA THR A 188 -7.03 11.44 -7.85
C THR A 188 -5.63 10.91 -7.60
N GLY A 189 -5.50 9.66 -7.16
CA GLY A 189 -4.24 9.04 -6.78
C GLY A 189 -3.87 7.89 -7.70
N ALA A 190 -3.41 6.80 -7.11
CA ALA A 190 -2.78 5.70 -7.82
C ALA A 190 -3.79 4.82 -8.59
N PRO A 191 -3.37 4.10 -9.64
CA PRO A 191 -4.23 3.17 -10.36
C PRO A 191 -4.90 2.13 -9.46
N PHE A 192 -4.18 1.64 -8.46
CA PHE A 192 -4.71 0.83 -7.37
C PHE A 192 -3.97 1.10 -6.06
N ASN A 193 -4.64 0.76 -4.95
CA ASN A 193 -4.13 0.91 -3.59
C ASN A 193 -3.97 -0.47 -2.95
N LEU A 194 -2.80 -0.76 -2.37
CA LEU A 194 -2.57 -1.91 -1.49
C LEU A 194 -2.77 -1.49 -0.03
N ASN A 195 -3.83 -2.03 0.59
CA ASN A 195 -4.23 -1.72 1.95
C ASN A 195 -3.87 -2.87 2.87
N LEU A 196 -3.16 -2.58 3.96
CA LEU A 196 -2.62 -3.59 4.87
C LEU A 196 -3.15 -3.37 6.29
N ALA A 197 -3.67 -4.44 6.89
CA ALA A 197 -4.08 -4.45 8.29
C ALA A 197 -3.90 -5.85 8.89
N SER A 198 -3.69 -5.91 10.20
CA SER A 198 -3.64 -7.15 10.96
C SER A 198 -4.13 -6.92 12.38
N THR A 199 -4.58 -7.98 13.06
CA THR A 199 -4.86 -7.95 14.50
C THR A 199 -3.71 -8.56 15.27
N LYS A 200 -3.49 -8.13 16.51
CA LYS A 200 -2.42 -8.67 17.34
C LYS A 200 -2.70 -10.11 17.78
N SER A 201 -3.96 -10.47 18.04
CA SER A 201 -4.32 -11.82 18.51
C SER A 201 -4.24 -12.88 17.40
N ASP A 202 -4.86 -12.64 16.24
CA ASP A 202 -4.88 -13.61 15.15
C ASP A 202 -3.57 -13.56 14.34
N GLY A 203 -3.05 -12.36 14.07
CA GLY A 203 -1.77 -12.17 13.36
C GLY A 203 -1.83 -12.49 11.87
N THR A 204 -3.01 -12.77 11.32
CA THR A 204 -3.22 -12.79 9.87
C THR A 204 -3.02 -11.38 9.33
N LEU A 205 -2.20 -11.28 8.28
CA LEU A 205 -2.05 -10.06 7.50
C LEU A 205 -3.13 -10.06 6.41
N ASN A 206 -4.05 -9.10 6.50
CA ASN A 206 -5.03 -8.83 5.47
C ASN A 206 -4.45 -7.84 4.47
N MET A 207 -4.49 -8.23 3.21
CA MET A 207 -4.10 -7.42 2.06
C MET A 207 -5.34 -7.17 1.21
N VAL A 208 -5.79 -5.93 1.11
CA VAL A 208 -6.91 -5.55 0.25
C VAL A 208 -6.39 -4.64 -0.85
N MET A 209 -6.42 -5.11 -2.09
CA MET A 209 -6.18 -4.24 -3.24
C MET A 209 -7.49 -3.61 -3.68
N THR A 210 -7.51 -2.30 -3.90
CA THR A 210 -8.69 -1.56 -4.36
C THR A 210 -8.35 -0.70 -5.56
N TRP A 211 -9.24 -0.63 -6.56
CA TRP A 211 -9.09 0.24 -7.72
C TRP A 211 -10.42 0.79 -8.22
N TRP A 212 -10.35 1.85 -9.02
CA TRP A 212 -11.48 2.33 -9.79
C TRP A 212 -11.55 1.58 -11.13
N PRO A 213 -12.64 0.86 -11.43
CA PRO A 213 -12.77 0.18 -12.72
C PRO A 213 -12.48 1.06 -13.94
N GLY A 214 -11.60 0.58 -14.80
CA GLY A 214 -11.10 1.26 -16.01
C GLY A 214 -9.79 2.02 -15.81
N MET A 215 -9.29 2.12 -14.58
CA MET A 215 -8.08 2.90 -14.28
C MET A 215 -6.78 2.10 -14.40
N LEU A 216 -6.84 0.76 -14.44
CA LEU A 216 -5.62 -0.07 -14.56
C LEU A 216 -5.06 -0.09 -15.99
N GLY A 217 -5.86 0.33 -16.98
CA GLY A 217 -5.43 0.38 -18.38
C GLY A 217 -5.24 -1.00 -19.02
N VAL A 218 -5.74 -2.06 -18.39
CA VAL A 218 -5.59 -3.45 -18.85
C VAL A 218 -6.93 -4.14 -19.04
N GLU A 219 -6.99 -5.12 -19.94
CA GLU A 219 -8.17 -5.95 -20.10
C GLU A 219 -8.37 -6.90 -18.91
N ASN A 220 -9.63 -7.13 -18.53
CA ASN A 220 -10.00 -7.99 -17.40
C ASN A 220 -9.24 -7.63 -16.11
N GLU A 221 -9.44 -6.41 -15.63
CA GLU A 221 -8.79 -5.85 -14.43
C GLU A 221 -8.91 -6.73 -13.19
N GLY A 222 -10.05 -7.42 -13.01
CA GLY A 222 -10.23 -8.35 -11.90
C GLY A 222 -9.23 -9.50 -11.95
N ARG A 223 -9.09 -10.14 -13.12
CA ARG A 223 -8.10 -11.20 -13.31
C ARG A 223 -6.67 -10.68 -13.16
N PHE A 224 -6.38 -9.49 -13.68
CA PHE A 224 -5.06 -8.86 -13.49
C PHE A 224 -4.72 -8.71 -12.00
N MET A 225 -5.66 -8.19 -11.21
CA MET A 225 -5.44 -7.99 -9.78
C MET A 225 -5.41 -9.29 -8.99
N ASP A 226 -6.13 -10.34 -9.44
CA ASP A 226 -5.94 -11.70 -8.92
C ASP A 226 -4.51 -12.17 -9.16
N ASP A 227 -3.99 -12.09 -10.39
CA ASP A 227 -2.63 -12.54 -10.72
C ASP A 227 -1.55 -11.77 -9.94
N VAL A 228 -1.70 -10.44 -9.79
CA VAL A 228 -0.78 -9.60 -8.99
C VAL A 228 -0.85 -9.99 -7.51
N SER A 229 -2.06 -10.11 -6.94
CA SER A 229 -2.22 -10.37 -5.51
C SER A 229 -1.82 -11.79 -5.12
N ASP A 230 -2.12 -12.78 -5.97
CA ASP A 230 -1.68 -14.16 -5.81
C ASP A 230 -0.16 -14.25 -5.84
N ARG A 231 0.48 -13.55 -6.79
CA ARG A 231 1.94 -13.54 -6.88
C ARG A 231 2.60 -12.98 -5.62
N ILE A 232 2.06 -11.90 -5.02
CA ILE A 232 2.61 -11.37 -3.76
C ILE A 232 2.48 -12.41 -2.63
N VAL A 233 1.34 -13.10 -2.54
CA VAL A 233 1.12 -14.15 -1.52
C VAL A 233 2.07 -15.33 -1.73
N GLU A 234 2.31 -15.73 -2.97
CA GLU A 234 3.26 -16.80 -3.30
C GLU A 234 4.71 -16.41 -2.94
N GLU A 235 5.13 -15.18 -3.25
CA GLU A 235 6.45 -14.65 -2.85
C GLU A 235 6.61 -14.73 -1.32
N LEU A 236 5.61 -14.27 -0.56
CA LEU A 236 5.63 -14.31 0.91
C LEU A 236 5.66 -15.73 1.48
N LYS A 237 4.97 -16.69 0.85
CA LYS A 237 4.97 -18.10 1.28
C LYS A 237 6.29 -18.80 0.97
N ALA A 238 6.98 -18.39 -0.10
CA ALA A 238 8.21 -19.02 -0.58
C ALA A 238 9.49 -18.52 0.12
N MET A 239 9.47 -17.34 0.73
CA MET A 239 10.53 -16.83 1.64
C MET A 239 10.60 -17.68 2.90
#